data_AF-A0A7X3RUI7-F1
#
_entry.id   AF-A0A7X3RUI7-F1
#
_cell.length_a   1.000
_cell.length_b   1.000
_cell.length_c   1.000
_cell.angle_alpha   90.00
_cell.angle_beta   90.00
_cell.angle_gamma   90.00
#
_symmetry.space_group_name_H-M   'P 1'
#
loop_
_entity.id
_entity.type
_entity.pdbx_description
1 polymer ?
#
loop_
_entity_poly.entity_id
_entity_poly.type
_entity_poly.pdbx_seq_one_letter_code
_entity_poly.pdbx_strand_id
1 'polypeptide(L)'
;MPDEKTSEGVNPNIWIRPPEEKSIKSGIAGTAPSPQPETPPKYKTFDVLTLRISSEDFEFLQKLEREIMKNRSKENKKERITKNSIMRAMLACLKNVKFDRKDIPDENELRIRMMRGLKDLPPWLF
;
A
#
# COMPACT_ATOMS: atom_id res chain seq x y z
N MET A 1 24.31 43.57 44.77
CA MET A 1 23.71 42.23 44.96
C MET A 1 22.21 42.42 45.08
N PRO A 2 21.36 41.55 44.53
CA PRO A 2 21.47 40.70 43.31
C PRO A 2 20.31 41.02 42.33
N ASP A 3 20.48 40.82 41.02
CA ASP A 3 19.86 39.77 40.18
C ASP A 3 18.39 40.07 39.79
N GLU A 4 17.83 39.77 38.62
CA GLU A 4 18.09 38.63 37.75
C GLU A 4 17.41 38.87 36.38
N LYS A 5 18.04 38.33 35.34
CA LYS A 5 17.50 38.24 33.97
C LYS A 5 16.24 37.39 33.96
N THR A 6 15.25 37.72 33.13
CA THR A 6 14.58 36.66 32.35
C THR A 6 13.96 37.20 31.07
N SER A 7 14.61 36.86 29.98
CA SER A 7 14.06 36.76 28.64
C SER A 7 13.02 35.63 28.62
N GLU A 8 11.76 35.97 28.42
CA GLU A 8 10.72 35.02 28.02
C GLU A 8 10.18 35.55 26.68
N GLY A 9 10.60 35.00 25.55
CA GLY A 9 10.14 33.69 25.12
C GLY A 9 8.81 33.89 24.38
N VAL A 10 8.88 34.35 23.13
CA VAL A 10 7.70 34.51 22.26
C VAL A 10 6.97 33.18 22.21
N ASN A 11 5.74 33.15 22.73
CA ASN A 11 4.90 31.96 22.79
C ASN A 11 4.72 31.35 21.38
N PRO A 12 5.13 30.10 21.12
CA PRO A 12 5.08 29.48 19.79
C PRO A 12 3.68 29.06 19.32
N ASN A 13 2.64 29.30 20.13
CA ASN A 13 1.27 28.81 19.87
C ASN A 13 0.28 29.87 19.33
N ILE A 14 0.77 31.00 18.81
CA ILE A 14 -0.07 32.11 18.30
C ILE A 14 -0.87 31.72 17.03
N TRP A 15 -0.56 30.60 16.36
CA TRP A 15 -1.26 30.15 15.16
C TRP A 15 -2.48 29.26 15.39
N ILE A 16 -2.75 28.84 16.63
CA ILE A 16 -3.96 28.07 16.93
C ILE A 16 -5.11 29.06 17.14
N ARG A 17 -5.82 29.41 16.05
CA ARG A 17 -7.09 30.13 16.17
C ARG A 17 -8.09 29.19 16.87
N PRO A 18 -8.77 29.62 17.95
CA PRO A 18 -9.84 28.83 18.54
C PRO A 18 -10.96 28.66 17.49
N PRO A 19 -11.58 27.48 17.41
CA PRO A 19 -12.69 27.27 16.50
C PRO A 19 -13.84 28.19 16.90
N GLU A 20 -14.35 28.98 15.95
CA GLU A 20 -15.53 29.82 16.16
C GLU A 20 -16.72 28.93 16.58
N GLU A 21 -17.22 29.13 17.79
CA GLU A 21 -18.47 28.55 18.26
C GLU A 21 -19.62 29.09 17.40
N LYS A 22 -20.02 28.30 16.40
CA LYS A 22 -21.27 28.53 15.69
C LYS A 22 -22.43 28.23 16.63
N SER A 23 -22.96 29.30 17.21
CA SER A 23 -24.29 29.38 17.83
C SER A 23 -25.32 28.62 16.99
N ILE A 24 -25.76 27.45 17.49
CA ILE A 24 -26.90 26.72 16.93
C ILE A 24 -28.17 27.43 17.45
N LYS A 25 -28.77 28.24 16.59
CA LYS A 25 -30.14 28.74 16.81
C LYS A 25 -31.10 27.57 16.69
N SER A 26 -31.87 27.33 17.75
CA SER A 26 -33.00 26.40 17.79
C SER A 26 -34.11 26.88 16.86
N GLY A 27 -34.50 26.03 15.92
CA GLY A 27 -35.65 26.22 15.03
C GLY A 27 -36.19 24.87 14.61
N ILE A 28 -37.26 24.44 15.25
CA ILE A 28 -37.99 23.20 14.98
C ILE A 28 -38.88 23.43 13.74
N ALA A 29 -38.70 22.66 12.67
CA ALA A 29 -39.78 22.25 11.76
C ALA A 29 -39.29 21.26 10.68
N GLY A 30 -39.87 20.06 10.69
CA GLY A 30 -40.01 19.21 9.51
C GLY A 30 -38.83 18.30 9.17
N THR A 31 -39.03 16.99 9.36
CA THR A 31 -38.97 15.92 8.34
C THR A 31 -38.65 14.61 9.06
N ALA A 32 -39.48 13.58 8.89
CA ALA A 32 -39.25 12.26 9.43
C ALA A 32 -37.86 11.72 9.02
N PRO A 33 -37.13 11.00 9.90
CA PRO A 33 -35.87 10.39 9.50
C PRO A 33 -36.16 9.35 8.42
N SER A 34 -35.66 9.58 7.22
CA SER A 34 -35.62 8.54 6.19
C SER A 34 -34.79 7.37 6.72
N PRO A 35 -35.17 6.11 6.44
CA PRO A 35 -34.33 4.98 6.75
C PRO A 35 -33.02 5.15 5.97
N GLN A 36 -31.96 5.49 6.69
CA GLN A 36 -30.60 5.48 6.15
C GLN A 36 -30.36 4.05 5.63
N PRO A 37 -29.92 3.86 4.38
CA PRO A 37 -29.45 2.55 3.97
C PRO A 37 -28.28 2.20 4.88
N GLU A 38 -28.41 1.10 5.61
CA GLU A 38 -27.34 0.56 6.47
C GLU A 38 -26.07 0.47 5.64
N THR A 39 -25.18 1.45 5.81
CA THR A 39 -23.89 1.44 5.12
C THR A 39 -23.16 0.20 5.63
N PRO A 40 -22.83 -0.77 4.75
CA PRO A 40 -22.10 -1.94 5.19
C PRO A 40 -20.79 -1.48 5.87
N PRO A 41 -20.33 -2.16 6.94
CA PRO A 41 -19.14 -1.75 7.66
C PRO A 41 -17.98 -1.55 6.68
N LYS A 42 -17.34 -0.37 6.78
CA LYS A 42 -16.31 0.17 5.87
C LYS A 42 -15.10 -0.74 5.68
N TYR A 43 -14.95 -1.77 6.50
CA TYR A 43 -13.85 -2.70 6.45
C TYR A 43 -14.40 -4.12 6.43
N LYS A 44 -14.51 -4.68 5.22
CA LYS A 44 -14.33 -6.13 5.06
C LYS A 44 -12.97 -6.43 5.67
N THR A 45 -12.93 -7.17 6.77
CA THR A 45 -11.70 -7.79 7.25
C THR A 45 -11.23 -8.70 6.13
N PHE A 46 -10.31 -8.21 5.31
CA PHE A 46 -9.60 -9.05 4.38
C PHE A 46 -8.86 -10.07 5.24
N ASP A 47 -8.99 -11.36 4.93
CA ASP A 47 -8.00 -12.35 5.36
C ASP A 47 -6.69 -11.97 4.67
N VAL A 48 -5.91 -11.09 5.32
CA VAL A 48 -4.64 -10.61 4.78
C VAL A 48 -3.66 -11.75 4.93
N LEU A 49 -3.36 -12.40 3.80
CA LEU A 49 -2.25 -13.34 3.73
C LEU A 49 -0.94 -12.57 4.01
N THR A 50 -0.35 -12.80 5.17
CA THR A 50 0.98 -12.30 5.51
C THR A 50 2.01 -13.34 5.08
N LEU A 51 2.97 -12.91 4.25
CA LEU A 51 4.09 -13.75 3.81
C LEU A 51 5.36 -13.28 4.50
N ARG A 52 6.10 -14.21 5.10
CA ARG A 52 7.44 -13.92 5.62
C ARG A 52 8.41 -13.90 4.44
N ILE A 53 9.03 -12.75 4.21
CA ILE A 53 10.02 -12.55 3.15
C ILE A 53 11.40 -12.44 3.82
N SER A 54 12.42 -13.07 3.23
CA SER A 54 13.82 -12.92 3.69
C SER A 54 14.27 -11.47 3.59
N SER A 55 15.21 -11.04 4.43
CA SER A 55 15.83 -9.71 4.30
C SER A 55 16.49 -9.54 2.93
N GLU A 56 17.12 -10.59 2.40
CA GLU A 56 17.78 -10.58 1.10
C GLU A 56 16.77 -10.36 -0.05
N ASP A 57 15.65 -11.09 -0.03
CA ASP A 57 14.58 -10.94 -1.01
C ASP A 57 13.92 -9.56 -0.93
N PHE A 58 13.76 -9.02 0.28
CA PHE A 58 13.22 -7.68 0.48
C PHE A 58 14.15 -6.60 -0.08
N GLU A 59 15.46 -6.73 0.15
CA GLU A 59 16.47 -5.84 -0.43
C GLU A 59 16.47 -5.92 -1.97
N PHE A 60 16.37 -7.11 -2.53
CA PHE A 60 16.24 -7.31 -3.98
C PHE A 60 15.00 -6.58 -4.52
N LEU A 61 13.83 -6.78 -3.90
CA LEU A 61 12.59 -6.08 -4.29
C LEU A 61 12.73 -4.56 -4.19
N GLN A 62 13.43 -4.06 -3.19
CA GLN A 62 13.66 -2.62 -3.03
C GLN A 62 14.58 -2.05 -4.11
N LYS A 63 15.65 -2.76 -4.48
CA LYS A 63 16.54 -2.38 -5.59
C LYS A 63 15.79 -2.40 -6.91
N LEU A 64 15.02 -3.46 -7.18
CA LEU A 64 14.20 -3.59 -8.39
C LEU A 64 13.16 -2.46 -8.51
N GLU A 65 12.46 -2.12 -7.43
CA GLU A 65 11.52 -0.97 -7.43
C GLU A 65 12.23 0.33 -7.83
N ARG A 66 13.42 0.59 -7.26
CA ARG A 66 14.18 1.81 -7.54
C ARG A 66 14.65 1.85 -8.99
N GLU A 67 15.15 0.75 -9.52
CA GLU A 67 15.61 0.64 -10.91
C GLU A 67 14.46 0.86 -11.90
N ILE A 68 13.33 0.18 -11.69
CA ILE A 68 12.14 0.37 -12.51
C ILE A 68 11.71 1.84 -12.47
N MET A 69 11.62 2.44 -11.29
CA MET A 69 11.19 3.83 -11.15
C MET A 69 12.17 4.83 -11.78
N LYS A 70 13.49 4.54 -11.75
CA LYS A 70 14.54 5.35 -12.36
C LYS A 70 14.49 5.31 -13.89
N ASN A 71 14.21 4.15 -14.46
CA ASN A 71 14.28 3.91 -15.91
C ASN A 71 13.00 4.29 -16.67
N ARG A 72 11.97 4.80 -15.99
CA ARG A 72 10.70 5.17 -16.64
C ARG A 72 10.78 6.49 -17.41
N SER A 73 10.42 6.42 -18.69
CA SER A 73 10.16 7.58 -19.53
C SER A 73 8.96 8.40 -19.01
N LYS A 74 8.87 9.68 -19.40
CA LYS A 74 7.77 10.58 -18.97
C LYS A 74 6.39 10.03 -19.34
N GLU A 75 6.25 9.45 -20.53
CA GLU A 75 5.00 8.86 -21.03
C GLU A 75 4.55 7.64 -20.21
N ASN A 76 5.51 6.88 -19.68
CA ASN A 76 5.24 5.68 -18.91
C ASN A 76 5.02 5.95 -17.42
N LYS A 77 4.97 7.22 -16.96
CA LYS A 77 4.74 7.61 -15.55
C LYS A 77 3.25 7.73 -15.17
N LYS A 78 2.44 6.73 -15.53
CA LYS A 78 1.00 6.70 -15.22
C LYS A 78 0.71 6.45 -13.72
N GLU A 79 1.29 5.40 -13.15
CA GLU A 79 1.13 5.02 -11.73
C GLU A 79 2.46 4.71 -11.05
N ARG A 80 2.59 4.87 -9.74
CA ARG A 80 3.81 4.42 -9.03
C ARG A 80 3.86 2.89 -9.02
N ILE A 81 4.97 2.32 -9.49
CA ILE A 81 5.24 0.88 -9.32
C ILE A 81 5.83 0.70 -7.92
N THR A 82 5.11 -0.08 -7.10
CA THR A 82 5.51 -0.42 -5.72
C THR A 82 5.92 -1.89 -5.64
N LYS A 83 6.56 -2.31 -4.55
CA LYS A 83 6.82 -3.75 -4.27
C LYS A 83 5.55 -4.60 -4.43
N ASN A 84 4.41 -4.10 -3.93
CA ASN A 84 3.14 -4.80 -4.08
C ASN A 84 2.68 -4.88 -5.55
N SER A 85 2.89 -3.83 -6.35
CA SER A 85 2.63 -3.89 -7.79
C SER A 85 3.53 -4.93 -8.49
N ILE A 86 4.80 -5.01 -8.11
CA ILE A 86 5.75 -6.01 -8.64
C ILE A 86 5.29 -7.42 -8.28
N MET A 87 4.97 -7.69 -7.01
CA MET A 87 4.47 -8.99 -6.55
C MET A 87 3.17 -9.40 -7.26
N ARG A 88 2.23 -8.45 -7.44
CA ARG A 88 0.99 -8.71 -8.19
C ARG A 88 1.26 -9.02 -9.66
N ALA A 89 2.19 -8.32 -10.31
CA ALA A 89 2.58 -8.59 -11.68
C ALA A 89 3.23 -9.98 -11.82
N MET A 90 4.14 -10.33 -10.91
CA MET A 90 4.76 -11.67 -10.86
C MET A 90 3.69 -12.77 -10.72
N LEU A 91 2.75 -12.62 -9.79
CA LEU A 91 1.64 -13.56 -9.63
C LEU A 91 0.76 -13.65 -10.88
N ALA A 92 0.51 -12.53 -11.56
CA ALA A 92 -0.23 -12.52 -12.82
C ALA A 92 0.51 -13.31 -13.92
N CYS A 93 1.83 -13.17 -14.02
CA CYS A 93 2.65 -13.96 -14.94
C CYS A 93 2.61 -15.45 -14.58
N LEU A 94 2.75 -15.80 -13.29
CA LEU A 94 2.76 -17.18 -12.82
C LEU A 94 1.45 -17.93 -13.09
N LYS A 95 0.30 -17.24 -13.18
CA LYS A 95 -0.98 -17.86 -13.56
C LYS A 95 -0.93 -18.53 -14.94
N ASN A 96 -0.09 -18.00 -15.84
CA ASN A 96 0.05 -18.51 -17.20
C ASN A 96 1.13 -19.60 -17.32
N VAL A 97 1.94 -19.80 -16.28
CA VAL A 97 3.00 -20.81 -16.26
C VAL A 97 2.41 -22.19 -16.01
N LYS A 98 2.63 -23.10 -16.96
CA LYS A 98 2.28 -24.51 -16.82
C LYS A 98 3.48 -25.26 -16.22
N PHE A 99 3.27 -25.88 -15.07
CA PHE A 99 4.25 -26.77 -14.44
C PHE A 99 3.51 -27.83 -13.62
N ASP A 100 4.18 -28.95 -13.33
CA ASP A 100 3.58 -30.01 -12.53
C ASP A 100 3.47 -29.61 -11.05
N ARG A 101 2.25 -29.61 -10.54
CA ARG A 101 1.89 -29.24 -9.16
C ARG A 101 1.71 -30.44 -8.24
N LYS A 102 1.83 -31.67 -8.76
CA LYS A 102 1.65 -32.88 -7.97
C LYS A 102 2.88 -33.14 -7.10
N ASP A 103 2.63 -33.45 -5.84
CA ASP A 103 3.62 -33.98 -4.89
C ASP A 103 4.95 -33.20 -4.92
N ILE A 104 4.89 -31.92 -4.58
CA ILE A 104 6.06 -31.06 -4.50
C ILE A 104 6.65 -31.21 -3.09
N PRO A 105 7.86 -31.78 -2.94
CA PRO A 105 8.43 -32.11 -1.63
C PRO A 105 8.95 -30.88 -0.88
N ASP A 106 9.50 -29.90 -1.58
CA ASP A 106 10.11 -28.71 -0.97
C ASP A 106 10.08 -27.47 -1.88
N GLU A 107 10.54 -26.35 -1.34
CA GLU A 107 10.63 -25.07 -2.05
C GLU A 107 11.63 -25.08 -3.21
N ASN A 108 12.70 -25.87 -3.11
CA ASN A 108 13.72 -25.95 -4.16
C ASN A 108 13.16 -26.64 -5.40
N GLU A 109 12.43 -27.72 -5.23
CA GLU A 109 11.75 -28.45 -6.30
C GLU A 109 10.63 -27.60 -6.91
N LEU A 110 9.87 -26.87 -6.09
CA LEU A 110 8.89 -25.88 -6.58
C LEU A 110 9.58 -24.89 -7.53
N ARG A 111 10.70 -24.30 -7.10
CA ARG A 111 11.46 -23.34 -7.91
C ARG A 111 11.95 -23.96 -9.22
N ILE A 112 12.51 -25.17 -9.18
CA ILE A 112 13.00 -25.87 -10.38
C ILE A 112 11.86 -26.10 -11.38
N ARG A 113 10.72 -26.61 -10.93
CA ARG A 113 9.55 -26.87 -11.80
C ARG A 113 8.97 -25.58 -12.37
N MET A 114 8.88 -24.52 -11.59
CA MET A 114 8.42 -23.21 -12.07
C MET A 114 9.38 -22.62 -13.11
N MET A 115 10.69 -22.73 -12.90
CA MET A 115 11.70 -22.28 -13.87
C MET A 115 11.63 -23.04 -15.19
N ARG A 116 11.35 -24.36 -15.16
CA ARG A 116 11.11 -25.14 -16.38
C ARG A 116 9.87 -24.62 -17.12
N GLY A 117 8.75 -24.46 -16.41
CA GLY A 117 7.52 -23.93 -17.02
C GLY A 117 7.67 -22.52 -17.60
N LEU A 118 8.52 -21.67 -17.03
CA LEU A 118 8.81 -20.34 -17.57
C LEU A 118 9.58 -20.40 -18.90
N LYS A 119 10.45 -21.39 -19.11
CA LYS A 119 11.18 -21.58 -20.37
C LYS A 119 10.28 -22.04 -21.51
N ASP A 120 9.21 -22.75 -21.17
CA ASP A 120 8.24 -23.27 -22.14
C ASP A 120 7.18 -22.22 -22.52
N LEU A 121 7.26 -21.00 -21.95
CA LEU A 121 6.36 -19.92 -22.32
C LEU A 121 6.65 -19.42 -23.73
N PRO A 122 5.59 -19.10 -24.50
CA PRO A 122 5.78 -18.64 -25.85
C PRO A 122 6.47 -17.26 -25.91
N PRO A 123 7.26 -16.97 -26.95
CA PRO A 123 8.03 -15.72 -27.04
C PRO A 123 7.17 -14.45 -27.02
N TRP A 124 5.92 -14.52 -27.50
CA TRP A 124 5.01 -13.38 -27.54
C TRP A 124 4.42 -13.00 -26.17
N LEU A 125 4.76 -13.74 -25.11
CA LEU A 125 4.36 -13.41 -23.74
C LEU A 125 5.31 -12.40 -23.06
N PHE A 126 6.44 -12.08 -23.71
CA PHE A 126 7.52 -11.22 -23.19
C PHE A 126 7.71 -9.96 -24.06
#